data_AF-A0A0Q7MH27-F1
#
_entry.id   AF-A0A0Q7MH27-F1
#
_cell.length_a   1.000
_cell.length_b   1.000
_cell.length_c   1.000
_cell.angle_alpha   90.00
_cell.angle_beta   90.00
_cell.angle_gamma   90.00
#
_symmetry.space_group_name_H-M   'P 1'
#
loop_
_entity.id
_entity.type
_entity.pdbx_description
1 polymer ?
#
loop_
_entity_poly.entity_id
_entity_poly.type
_entity_poly.pdbx_seq_one_letter_code
_entity_poly.pdbx_strand_id
1 'polypeptide(L)'
;MAIHHQLRSSGDPYFAHETYRHLRTMLVALPVLLLLGLVGAAFAFGLDSIQGSISAYYLGPMRDVFVGCMVGIAVCLVAYRGEALEDYALNLAGFYALFVAFVPTQLAHSLAKLETEQERADVVTSLRVTVTAVLLVTAAFLVLEAKTGHWPYRELRKNTVTRWFFRISTVLAVAFLVLLVWRTVEGTTFDNVHLAAALLLVASMATAVASYAWPAPTGSLRPPTAGSRRRRESGSTGDGTGTYQWIFWLMVVGGIVIAVVAKLVFTSEYAVIIAELWELGLFVAFWLIQTIQKWEPPTAGELQQATEGATGGA
;
A
#
# COMPACT_ATOMS: atom_id res chain seq x y z
N MET A 1 -0.22 37.19 -14.14
CA MET A 1 -1.42 36.60 -14.77
C MET A 1 -1.35 35.06 -14.79
N ALA A 2 -0.25 34.43 -15.23
CA ALA A 2 -0.09 32.97 -15.22
C ALA A 2 -0.17 32.31 -13.82
N ILE A 3 0.46 32.88 -12.80
CA ILE A 3 0.41 32.38 -11.41
C ILE A 3 -1.03 32.44 -10.85
N HIS A 4 -1.78 33.49 -11.19
CA HIS A 4 -3.17 33.67 -10.73
C HIS A 4 -4.15 32.71 -11.42
N HIS A 5 -3.81 32.25 -12.64
CA HIS A 5 -4.54 31.21 -13.38
C HIS A 5 -4.21 29.81 -12.85
N GLN A 6 -2.92 29.55 -12.51
CA GLN A 6 -2.50 28.30 -11.88
C GLN A 6 -3.09 28.11 -10.47
N LEU A 7 -3.15 29.17 -9.66
CA LEU A 7 -3.75 29.11 -8.33
C LEU A 7 -5.27 28.86 -8.39
N ARG A 8 -5.96 29.40 -9.40
CA ARG A 8 -7.38 29.09 -9.66
C ARG A 8 -7.58 27.66 -10.18
N SER A 9 -6.67 27.15 -11.03
CA SER A 9 -6.76 25.77 -11.53
C SER A 9 -6.41 24.72 -10.47
N SER A 10 -5.49 24.99 -9.55
CA SER A 10 -5.17 24.03 -8.47
C SER A 10 -6.31 23.83 -7.46
N GLY A 11 -7.25 24.77 -7.40
CA GLY A 11 -8.47 24.65 -6.60
C GLY A 11 -9.66 24.09 -7.37
N ASP A 12 -9.50 23.76 -8.65
CA ASP A 12 -10.57 23.21 -9.48
C ASP A 12 -10.81 21.72 -9.12
N PRO A 13 -12.02 21.35 -8.67
CA PRO A 13 -12.36 19.96 -8.38
C PRO A 13 -12.11 19.01 -9.56
N TYR A 14 -12.16 19.51 -10.80
CA TYR A 14 -11.87 18.73 -11.99
C TYR A 14 -10.42 18.25 -12.04
N PHE A 15 -9.45 19.15 -11.85
CA PHE A 15 -8.02 18.78 -11.90
C PHE A 15 -7.64 17.86 -10.74
N ALA A 16 -8.19 18.08 -9.54
CA ALA A 16 -8.00 17.17 -8.43
C ALA A 16 -8.55 15.77 -8.75
N HIS A 17 -9.78 15.66 -9.26
CA HIS A 17 -10.39 14.40 -9.67
C HIS A 17 -9.54 13.64 -10.69
N GLU A 18 -9.04 14.36 -11.70
CA GLU A 18 -8.13 13.81 -12.70
C GLU A 18 -6.85 13.25 -12.08
N THR A 19 -6.18 13.99 -11.18
CA THR A 19 -4.98 13.49 -10.48
C THR A 19 -5.29 12.21 -9.70
N TYR A 20 -6.38 12.16 -8.95
CA TYR A 20 -6.78 10.95 -8.23
C TYR A 20 -7.10 9.79 -9.16
N ARG A 21 -7.72 10.05 -10.31
CA ARG A 21 -7.98 9.01 -11.32
C ARG A 21 -6.66 8.42 -11.82
N HIS A 22 -5.67 9.25 -12.14
CA HIS A 22 -4.36 8.77 -12.59
C HIS A 22 -3.63 7.98 -11.50
N LEU A 23 -3.67 8.43 -10.24
CA LEU A 23 -3.08 7.69 -9.12
C LEU A 23 -3.69 6.29 -8.98
N ARG A 24 -5.03 6.17 -9.03
CA ARG A 24 -5.71 4.85 -8.98
C ARG A 24 -5.34 3.97 -10.17
N THR A 25 -5.29 4.54 -11.37
CA THR A 25 -4.85 3.81 -12.57
C THR A 25 -3.42 3.30 -12.44
N MET A 26 -2.49 4.10 -11.90
CA MET A 26 -1.11 3.66 -11.64
C MET A 26 -1.03 2.55 -10.59
N LEU A 27 -1.87 2.60 -9.56
CA LEU A 27 -1.98 1.55 -8.55
C LEU A 27 -2.55 0.23 -9.11
N VAL A 28 -3.16 0.25 -10.30
CA VAL A 28 -3.50 -0.96 -11.06
C VAL A 28 -2.38 -1.33 -12.02
N ALA A 29 -1.88 -0.35 -12.78
CA ALA A 29 -0.91 -0.56 -13.86
C ALA A 29 0.44 -1.07 -13.37
N LEU A 30 0.95 -0.57 -12.24
CA LEU A 30 2.26 -0.97 -11.71
C LEU A 30 2.29 -2.44 -11.24
N PRO A 31 1.32 -2.94 -10.44
CA PRO A 31 1.20 -4.37 -10.17
C PRO A 31 1.01 -5.23 -11.43
N VAL A 32 0.22 -4.76 -12.41
CA VAL A 32 0.02 -5.49 -13.67
C VAL A 32 1.32 -5.56 -14.46
N LEU A 33 2.10 -4.48 -14.51
CA LEU A 33 3.44 -4.47 -15.10
C LEU A 33 4.35 -5.48 -14.40
N LEU A 34 4.32 -5.53 -13.06
CA LEU A 34 5.08 -6.51 -12.30
C LEU A 34 4.68 -7.95 -12.69
N LEU A 35 3.38 -8.25 -12.74
CA LEU A 35 2.87 -9.58 -13.16
C LEU A 35 3.29 -9.94 -14.58
N LEU A 36 3.17 -9.00 -15.53
CA LEU A 36 3.61 -9.20 -16.91
C LEU A 36 5.12 -9.41 -17.00
N GLY A 37 5.90 -8.72 -16.17
CA GLY A 37 7.35 -8.92 -16.05
C GLY A 37 7.69 -10.31 -15.54
N LEU A 38 7.00 -10.80 -14.51
CA LEU A 38 7.19 -12.16 -13.98
C LEU A 38 6.84 -13.24 -15.02
N VAL A 39 5.71 -13.09 -15.70
CA VAL A 39 5.28 -14.01 -16.76
C VAL A 39 6.26 -13.98 -17.93
N GLY A 40 6.67 -12.78 -18.36
CA GLY A 40 7.67 -12.61 -19.42
C GLY A 40 9.02 -13.23 -19.07
N ALA A 41 9.46 -13.11 -17.82
CA ALA A 41 10.68 -13.76 -17.33
C ALA A 41 10.57 -15.28 -17.39
N ALA A 42 9.44 -15.86 -16.97
CA ALA A 42 9.21 -17.30 -17.05
C ALA A 42 9.23 -17.82 -18.51
N PHE A 43 8.70 -17.05 -19.47
CA PHE A 43 8.78 -17.39 -20.89
C PHE A 43 10.19 -17.26 -21.46
N ALA A 44 10.93 -16.22 -21.07
CA ALA A 44 12.26 -15.93 -21.61
C ALA A 44 13.36 -16.83 -21.03
N PHE A 45 13.27 -17.15 -19.73
CA PHE A 45 14.31 -17.86 -18.98
C PHE A 45 13.89 -19.28 -18.55
N GLY A 46 12.68 -19.72 -18.91
CA GLY A 46 12.12 -21.03 -18.56
C GLY A 46 11.46 -21.07 -17.18
N LEU A 47 10.67 -22.11 -16.93
CA LEU A 47 9.92 -22.29 -15.68
C LEU A 47 10.82 -22.45 -14.45
N ASP A 48 12.03 -22.96 -14.63
CA ASP A 48 13.02 -23.13 -13.55
C ASP A 48 13.56 -21.79 -13.01
N SER A 49 13.29 -20.67 -13.73
CA SER A 49 13.64 -19.32 -13.28
C SER A 49 12.63 -18.73 -12.28
N ILE A 50 11.48 -19.38 -12.09
CA ILE A 50 10.41 -18.91 -11.20
C ILE A 50 10.92 -18.97 -9.76
N GLN A 51 10.94 -17.80 -9.11
CA GLN A 51 11.37 -17.71 -7.72
C GLN A 51 10.25 -18.12 -6.76
N GLY A 52 10.63 -18.62 -5.57
CA GLY A 52 9.67 -18.95 -4.51
C GLY A 52 8.95 -17.75 -3.88
N SER A 53 9.34 -16.51 -4.23
CA SER A 53 8.66 -15.25 -3.86
C SER A 53 8.89 -14.17 -4.92
N ILE A 54 7.94 -13.24 -5.07
CA ILE A 54 8.06 -12.02 -5.90
C ILE A 54 9.27 -11.20 -5.45
N SER A 55 9.49 -11.08 -4.15
CA SER A 55 10.60 -10.32 -3.57
C SER A 55 11.98 -10.96 -3.80
N ALA A 56 12.06 -12.27 -4.08
CA ALA A 56 13.32 -12.94 -4.42
C ALA A 56 13.89 -12.50 -5.78
N TYR A 57 13.09 -11.89 -6.65
CA TYR A 57 13.58 -11.29 -7.89
C TYR A 57 14.49 -10.07 -7.67
N TYR A 58 14.59 -9.54 -6.44
CA TYR A 58 15.52 -8.45 -6.09
C TYR A 58 16.98 -8.73 -6.48
N LEU A 59 17.40 -10.00 -6.50
CA LEU A 59 18.78 -10.37 -6.84
C LEU A 59 18.93 -10.93 -8.26
N GLY A 60 17.82 -10.99 -8.99
CA GLY A 60 17.79 -11.49 -10.35
C GLY A 60 17.68 -10.38 -11.40
N PRO A 61 17.59 -10.76 -12.68
CA PRO A 61 17.44 -9.82 -13.80
C PRO A 61 16.21 -8.92 -13.69
N MET A 62 15.17 -9.35 -12.98
CA MET A 62 13.91 -8.60 -12.81
C MET A 62 13.93 -7.62 -11.63
N ARG A 63 15.09 -7.41 -11.00
CA ARG A 63 15.26 -6.47 -9.89
C ARG A 63 14.70 -5.08 -10.23
N ASP A 64 15.08 -4.52 -11.37
CA ASP A 64 14.74 -3.13 -11.69
C ASP A 64 13.23 -2.94 -11.88
N VAL A 65 12.56 -3.94 -12.49
CA VAL A 65 11.10 -3.96 -12.64
C VAL A 65 10.43 -4.07 -11.27
N PHE A 66 10.90 -4.99 -10.43
CA PHE A 66 10.37 -5.17 -9.07
C PHE A 66 10.51 -3.91 -8.22
N VAL A 67 11.74 -3.39 -8.10
CA VAL A 67 12.04 -2.19 -7.29
C VAL A 67 11.30 -0.97 -7.85
N GLY A 68 11.32 -0.77 -9.17
CA GLY A 68 10.63 0.34 -9.83
C GLY A 68 9.12 0.32 -9.58
N CYS A 69 8.46 -0.84 -9.71
CA CYS A 69 7.04 -0.98 -9.43
C CYS A 69 6.73 -0.72 -7.94
N MET A 70 7.51 -1.30 -7.03
CA MET A 70 7.28 -1.14 -5.59
C MET A 70 7.48 0.31 -5.12
N VAL A 71 8.51 1.00 -5.61
CA VAL A 71 8.72 2.42 -5.33
C VAL A 71 7.60 3.28 -5.94
N GLY A 72 7.19 3.00 -7.17
CA GLY A 72 6.06 3.68 -7.80
C GLY A 72 4.75 3.51 -7.03
N ILE A 73 4.47 2.29 -6.56
CA ILE A 73 3.31 1.98 -5.70
C ILE A 73 3.43 2.75 -4.39
N ALA A 74 4.59 2.74 -3.74
CA ALA A 74 4.82 3.46 -2.49
C ALA A 74 4.48 4.95 -2.60
N VAL A 75 4.98 5.60 -3.65
CA VAL A 75 4.71 7.03 -3.91
C VAL A 75 3.23 7.27 -4.21
N CYS A 76 2.59 6.40 -5.01
CA CYS A 76 1.17 6.55 -5.32
C CYS A 76 0.28 6.38 -4.09
N LEU A 77 0.61 5.45 -3.18
CA LEU A 77 -0.12 5.24 -1.93
C LEU A 77 -0.01 6.45 -1.00
N VAL A 78 1.19 7.03 -0.85
CA VAL A 78 1.41 8.24 -0.02
C VAL A 78 0.76 9.49 -0.64
N ALA A 79 0.76 9.59 -1.96
CA ALA A 79 0.15 10.73 -2.66
C ALA A 79 -1.38 10.69 -2.66
N TYR A 80 -1.98 9.50 -2.51
CA TYR A 80 -3.41 9.33 -2.52
C TYR A 80 -4.03 9.75 -1.17
N ARG A 81 -4.63 10.94 -1.12
CA ARG A 81 -5.41 11.39 0.04
C ARG A 81 -6.84 10.83 0.01
N GLY A 82 -7.19 10.17 1.10
CA GLY A 82 -8.54 9.68 1.38
C GLY A 82 -9.10 10.28 2.67
N GLU A 83 -10.07 9.60 3.26
CA GLU A 83 -10.50 9.94 4.64
C GLU A 83 -9.41 9.59 5.65
N ALA A 84 -9.47 10.17 6.85
CA ALA A 84 -8.39 10.08 7.84
C ALA A 84 -7.85 8.65 8.10
N LEU A 85 -8.71 7.63 8.17
CA LEU A 85 -8.27 6.24 8.37
C LEU A 85 -7.61 5.66 7.12
N GLU A 86 -8.18 5.92 5.95
CA GLU A 86 -7.64 5.47 4.67
C GLU A 86 -6.29 6.13 4.40
N ASP A 87 -6.23 7.47 4.49
CA ASP A 87 -5.01 8.25 4.29
C ASP A 87 -3.88 7.78 5.21
N TYR A 88 -4.16 7.61 6.50
CA TYR A 88 -3.16 7.12 7.45
C TYR A 88 -2.69 5.70 7.13
N ALA A 89 -3.61 4.80 6.75
CA ALA A 89 -3.28 3.43 6.38
C ALA A 89 -2.47 3.36 5.07
N LEU A 90 -2.82 4.15 4.07
CA LEU A 90 -2.09 4.20 2.79
C LEU A 90 -0.70 4.83 2.94
N ASN A 91 -0.55 5.85 3.79
CA ASN A 91 0.76 6.42 4.13
C ASN A 91 1.68 5.38 4.79
N LEU A 92 1.16 4.59 5.74
CA LEU A 92 1.91 3.47 6.33
C LEU A 92 2.23 2.39 5.29
N ALA A 93 1.26 2.00 4.46
CA ALA A 93 1.47 1.03 3.39
C ALA A 93 2.59 1.49 2.44
N GLY A 94 2.57 2.74 1.99
CA GLY A 94 3.63 3.29 1.13
C GLY A 94 4.99 3.31 1.82
N PHE A 95 5.05 3.67 3.12
CA PHE A 95 6.28 3.58 3.90
C PHE A 95 6.84 2.15 3.94
N TYR A 96 6.03 1.14 4.25
CA TYR A 96 6.47 -0.25 4.28
C TYR A 96 6.87 -0.78 2.89
N ALA A 97 6.16 -0.35 1.84
CA ALA A 97 6.48 -0.72 0.45
C ALA A 97 7.90 -0.30 0.02
N LEU A 98 8.43 0.83 0.51
CA LEU A 98 9.83 1.22 0.27
C LEU A 98 10.82 0.22 0.86
N PHE A 99 10.56 -0.32 2.05
CA PHE A 99 11.43 -1.34 2.64
C PHE A 99 11.30 -2.70 1.96
N VAL A 100 10.10 -3.06 1.49
CA VAL A 100 9.92 -4.24 0.63
C VAL A 100 10.71 -4.08 -0.67
N ALA A 101 10.79 -2.85 -1.22
CA ALA A 101 11.56 -2.57 -2.43
C ALA A 101 13.08 -2.65 -2.20
N PHE A 102 13.59 -2.06 -1.12
CA PHE A 102 15.03 -1.86 -0.94
C PHE A 102 15.73 -2.91 -0.07
N VAL A 103 15.02 -3.64 0.78
CA VAL A 103 15.60 -4.65 1.67
C VAL A 103 15.36 -6.04 1.08
N PRO A 104 16.40 -6.85 0.80
CA PRO A 104 16.21 -8.18 0.20
C PRO A 104 15.57 -9.18 1.17
N THR A 105 14.63 -10.00 0.68
CA THR A 105 13.92 -11.03 1.47
C THR A 105 14.81 -12.15 2.02
N GLN A 106 15.92 -12.46 1.34
CA GLN A 106 16.84 -13.54 1.69
C GLN A 106 18.29 -13.05 1.81
N LEU A 107 18.49 -11.83 2.33
CA LEU A 107 19.81 -11.19 2.34
C LEU A 107 20.91 -12.10 2.91
N ALA A 108 20.67 -12.81 4.02
CA ALA A 108 21.64 -13.73 4.59
C ALA A 108 22.10 -14.83 3.61
N HIS A 109 21.18 -15.44 2.87
CA HIS A 109 21.48 -16.45 1.85
C HIS A 109 22.23 -15.84 0.67
N SER A 110 21.93 -14.59 0.30
CA SER A 110 22.62 -13.84 -0.75
C SER A 110 24.05 -13.51 -0.38
N LEU A 111 24.27 -13.04 0.85
CA LEU A 111 25.60 -12.73 1.38
C LEU A 111 26.46 -13.99 1.46
N ALA A 112 25.86 -15.15 1.75
CA ALA A 112 26.57 -16.43 1.78
C ALA A 112 27.07 -16.89 0.39
N LYS A 113 26.52 -16.36 -0.71
CA LYS A 113 26.99 -16.65 -2.08
C LYS A 113 28.15 -15.76 -2.53
N LEU A 114 28.45 -14.69 -1.81
CA LEU A 114 29.55 -13.78 -2.14
C LEU A 114 30.88 -14.40 -1.68
N GLU A 115 31.89 -14.35 -2.54
CA GLU A 115 33.17 -15.01 -2.29
C GLU A 115 34.01 -14.23 -1.28
N THR A 116 33.91 -12.89 -1.28
CA THR A 116 34.77 -12.03 -0.46
C THR A 116 34.02 -11.37 0.69
N GLU A 117 34.71 -11.17 1.82
CA GLU A 117 34.19 -10.37 2.94
C GLU A 117 33.95 -8.91 2.55
N GLN A 118 34.75 -8.38 1.63
CA GLN A 118 34.62 -7.00 1.17
C GLN A 118 33.31 -6.79 0.41
N GLU A 119 32.95 -7.69 -0.51
CA GLU A 119 31.67 -7.61 -1.23
C GLU A 119 30.47 -7.70 -0.27
N ARG A 120 30.54 -8.58 0.73
CA ARG A 120 29.52 -8.65 1.79
C ARG A 120 29.39 -7.33 2.54
N ALA A 121 30.51 -6.75 2.96
CA ALA A 121 30.55 -5.49 3.68
C ALA A 121 30.01 -4.32 2.83
N ASP A 122 30.33 -4.28 1.54
CA ASP A 122 29.87 -3.25 0.61
C ASP A 122 28.34 -3.31 0.42
N VAL A 123 27.77 -4.52 0.26
CA VAL A 123 26.31 -4.71 0.16
C VAL A 123 25.61 -4.27 1.45
N VAL A 124 26.11 -4.69 2.62
CA VAL A 124 25.55 -4.31 3.92
C VAL A 124 25.64 -2.80 4.13
N THR A 125 26.76 -2.18 3.78
CA THR A 125 26.97 -0.73 3.88
C THR A 125 26.01 0.03 2.97
N SER A 126 25.85 -0.43 1.73
CA SER A 126 24.88 0.14 0.77
C SER A 126 23.44 0.09 1.30
N LEU A 127 23.06 -1.03 1.93
CA LEU A 127 21.75 -1.16 2.58
C LEU A 127 21.58 -0.22 3.77
N ARG A 128 22.60 -0.09 4.63
CA ARG A 128 22.58 0.87 5.75
C ARG A 128 22.41 2.31 5.25
N VAL A 129 23.13 2.69 4.21
CA VAL A 129 23.00 4.02 3.58
C VAL A 129 21.59 4.22 3.03
N THR A 130 21.06 3.25 2.29
CA THR A 130 19.72 3.31 1.68
C THR A 130 18.62 3.42 2.75
N VAL A 131 18.65 2.56 3.76
CA VAL A 131 17.70 2.58 4.89
C VAL A 131 17.77 3.91 5.64
N THR A 132 18.98 4.39 5.92
CA THR A 132 19.18 5.68 6.60
C THR A 132 18.63 6.84 5.78
N ALA A 133 18.89 6.85 4.47
CA ALA A 133 18.39 7.88 3.56
C ALA A 133 16.84 7.90 3.52
N VAL A 134 16.20 6.73 3.41
CA VAL A 134 14.74 6.61 3.46
C VAL A 134 14.19 7.15 4.78
N LEU A 135 14.79 6.75 5.92
CA LEU A 135 14.36 7.23 7.24
C LEU A 135 14.49 8.74 7.40
N LEU A 136 15.59 9.33 6.93
CA LEU A 136 15.81 10.78 6.98
C LEU A 136 14.77 11.54 6.12
N VAL A 137 14.49 11.05 4.92
CA VAL A 137 13.46 11.63 4.05
C VAL A 137 12.08 11.50 4.69
N THR A 138 11.71 10.31 5.19
CA THR A 138 10.44 10.11 5.90
C THR A 138 10.33 11.05 7.11
N ALA A 139 11.39 11.18 7.92
CA ALA A 139 11.40 12.10 9.05
C ALA A 139 11.20 13.56 8.62
N ALA A 140 11.85 14.00 7.52
CA ALA A 140 11.66 15.34 6.97
C ALA A 140 10.20 15.58 6.52
N PHE A 141 9.60 14.60 5.83
CA PHE A 141 8.18 14.66 5.44
C PHE A 141 7.25 14.73 6.65
N LEU A 142 7.46 13.90 7.68
CA LEU A 142 6.66 13.93 8.91
C LEU A 142 6.78 15.27 9.65
N VAL A 143 7.99 15.85 9.70
CA VAL A 143 8.21 17.20 10.29
C VAL A 143 7.48 18.28 9.48
N LEU A 144 7.48 18.19 8.15
CA LEU A 144 6.76 19.11 7.29
C LEU A 144 5.24 18.99 7.48
N GLU A 145 4.70 17.78 7.52
CA GLU A 145 3.27 17.54 7.79
C GLU A 145 2.87 18.03 9.17
N ALA A 146 3.69 17.77 10.20
CA ALA A 146 3.44 18.25 11.55
C ALA A 146 3.41 19.80 11.63
N LYS A 147 4.32 20.48 10.92
CA LYS A 147 4.37 21.95 10.88
C LYS A 147 3.21 22.58 10.09
N THR A 148 2.73 21.89 9.05
CA THR A 148 1.63 22.40 8.21
C THR A 148 0.25 22.12 8.81
N GLY A 149 0.16 21.39 9.93
CA GLY A 149 -1.08 21.19 10.67
C GLY A 149 -2.04 20.17 10.06
N HIS A 150 -1.66 19.49 8.98
CA HIS A 150 -2.46 18.48 8.27
C HIS A 150 -2.48 17.11 8.96
N TRP A 151 -2.19 17.04 10.26
CA TRP A 151 -2.01 15.76 10.94
C TRP A 151 -3.38 15.08 11.21
N PRO A 152 -3.65 13.88 10.66
CA PRO A 152 -4.98 13.25 10.67
C PRO A 152 -5.46 12.78 12.05
N TYR A 153 -4.60 12.87 13.07
CA TYR A 153 -4.85 12.42 14.44
C TYR A 153 -6.11 12.96 15.10
N ARG A 154 -6.47 14.21 14.82
CA ARG A 154 -7.65 14.85 15.46
C ARG A 154 -8.94 14.16 15.02
N GLU A 155 -9.01 13.69 13.78
CA GLU A 155 -10.19 13.01 13.24
C GLU A 155 -10.21 11.53 13.66
N LEU A 156 -9.06 10.85 13.59
CA LEU A 156 -8.91 9.46 14.00
C LEU A 156 -9.28 9.19 15.47
N ARG A 157 -9.17 10.19 16.34
CA ARG A 157 -9.51 10.05 17.77
C ARG A 157 -11.01 10.17 18.07
N LYS A 158 -11.83 10.70 17.16
CA LYS A 158 -13.26 10.91 17.42
C LYS A 158 -14.03 9.60 17.58
N ASN A 159 -13.67 8.59 16.78
CA ASN A 159 -14.32 7.29 16.78
C ASN A 159 -13.47 6.24 17.53
N THR A 160 -14.12 5.37 18.30
CA THR A 160 -13.47 4.32 19.10
C THR A 160 -12.73 3.32 18.22
N VAL A 161 -13.31 2.93 17.08
CA VAL A 161 -12.72 1.93 16.17
C VAL A 161 -11.44 2.47 15.53
N THR A 162 -11.52 3.66 14.92
CA THR A 162 -10.37 4.34 14.29
C THR A 162 -9.25 4.61 15.30
N ARG A 163 -9.60 4.90 16.56
CA ARG A 163 -8.64 5.11 17.64
C ARG A 163 -7.86 3.84 17.97
N TRP A 164 -8.50 2.68 18.02
CA TRP A 164 -7.82 1.41 18.24
C TRP A 164 -6.93 1.03 17.06
N PHE A 165 -7.43 1.18 15.82
CA PHE A 165 -6.61 0.97 14.62
C PHE A 165 -5.36 1.84 14.63
N PHE A 166 -5.51 3.13 14.89
CA PHE A 166 -4.40 4.08 14.99
C PHE A 166 -3.39 3.66 16.06
N ARG A 167 -3.84 3.27 17.26
CA ARG A 167 -2.95 2.84 18.35
C ARG A 167 -2.16 1.59 17.97
N ILE A 168 -2.84 0.56 17.46
CA ILE A 168 -2.20 -0.72 17.12
C ILE A 168 -1.18 -0.51 15.99
N SER A 169 -1.58 0.14 14.91
CA SER A 169 -0.71 0.44 13.77
C SER A 169 0.47 1.35 14.15
N THR A 170 0.28 2.33 15.04
CA THR A 170 1.38 3.15 15.56
C THR A 170 2.37 2.31 16.38
N VAL A 171 1.87 1.43 17.27
CA VAL A 171 2.74 0.54 18.05
C VAL A 171 3.53 -0.38 17.14
N LEU A 172 2.90 -0.95 16.11
CA LEU A 172 3.57 -1.78 15.12
C LEU A 172 4.60 -1.00 14.29
N ALA A 173 4.28 0.23 13.88
CA ALA A 173 5.22 1.11 13.18
C ALA A 173 6.44 1.43 14.06
N VAL A 174 6.24 1.75 15.34
CA VAL A 174 7.33 1.99 16.29
C VAL A 174 8.17 0.72 16.49
N ALA A 175 7.54 -0.45 16.66
CA ALA A 175 8.25 -1.72 16.77
C ALA A 175 9.09 -2.02 15.51
N PHE A 176 8.56 -1.72 14.33
CA PHE A 176 9.29 -1.85 13.07
C PHE A 176 10.46 -0.86 12.97
N LEU A 177 10.29 0.40 13.40
CA LEU A 177 11.38 1.37 13.46
C LEU A 177 12.49 0.93 14.43
N VAL A 178 12.13 0.37 15.59
CA VAL A 178 13.10 -0.21 16.54
C VAL A 178 13.85 -1.36 15.89
N LEU A 179 13.16 -2.27 15.19
CA LEU A 179 13.79 -3.34 14.42
C LEU A 179 14.75 -2.79 13.36
N LEU A 180 14.35 -1.76 12.61
CA LEU A 180 15.20 -1.13 11.59
C LEU A 180 16.45 -0.50 12.18
N VAL A 181 16.31 0.30 13.24
CA VAL A 181 17.45 0.96 13.90
C VAL A 181 18.40 -0.09 14.48
N TRP A 182 17.85 -1.10 15.17
CA TRP A 182 18.63 -2.22 15.68
C TRP A 182 19.41 -2.92 14.58
N ARG A 183 18.77 -3.27 13.46
CA ARG A 183 19.42 -3.95 12.32
C ARG A 183 20.39 -3.05 11.55
N THR A 184 20.20 -1.74 11.57
CA THR A 184 21.13 -0.80 10.94
C THR A 184 22.42 -0.64 11.74
N VAL A 185 22.33 -0.67 13.08
CA VAL A 185 23.48 -0.56 13.98
C VAL A 185 24.21 -1.89 14.13
N GLU A 186 23.49 -2.94 14.53
CA GLU A 186 24.06 -4.26 14.86
C GLU A 186 24.16 -5.18 13.64
N GLY A 187 23.17 -5.10 12.73
CA GLY A 187 22.89 -6.15 11.78
C GLY A 187 23.92 -6.29 10.66
N THR A 188 24.34 -7.54 10.43
CA THR A 188 25.06 -7.99 9.23
C THR A 188 24.12 -8.57 8.17
N THR A 189 22.90 -8.97 8.54
CA THR A 189 21.98 -9.76 7.71
C THR A 189 20.58 -9.16 7.52
N PHE A 190 20.25 -8.07 8.23
CA PHE A 190 18.91 -7.42 8.19
C PHE A 190 17.71 -8.39 8.34
N ASP A 191 17.88 -9.49 9.07
CA ASP A 191 16.84 -10.52 9.13
C ASP A 191 15.51 -9.97 9.66
N ASN A 192 14.43 -10.51 9.11
CA ASN A 192 13.03 -10.19 9.41
C ASN A 192 12.58 -8.78 9.01
N VAL A 193 13.46 -7.87 8.57
CA VAL A 193 13.06 -6.53 8.14
C VAL A 193 12.12 -6.61 6.94
N HIS A 194 12.50 -7.36 5.91
CA HIS A 194 11.66 -7.53 4.72
C HIS A 194 10.31 -8.17 5.06
N LEU A 195 10.32 -9.29 5.80
CA LEU A 195 9.11 -10.00 6.19
C LEU A 195 8.17 -9.10 7.02
N ALA A 196 8.72 -8.37 8.01
CA ALA A 196 7.94 -7.44 8.81
C ALA A 196 7.34 -6.33 7.94
N ALA A 197 8.12 -5.74 7.02
CA ALA A 197 7.62 -4.73 6.10
C ALA A 197 6.50 -5.28 5.20
N ALA A 198 6.64 -6.49 4.65
CA ALA A 198 5.63 -7.11 3.80
C ALA A 198 4.32 -7.38 4.57
N LEU A 199 4.40 -7.92 5.79
CA LEU A 199 3.21 -8.16 6.62
C LEU A 199 2.53 -6.87 7.05
N LEU A 200 3.31 -5.85 7.42
CA LEU A 200 2.78 -4.54 7.80
C LEU A 200 2.20 -3.77 6.61
N LEU A 201 2.76 -3.94 5.41
CA LEU A 201 2.19 -3.45 4.15
C LEU A 201 0.79 -4.03 3.93
N VAL A 202 0.65 -5.36 3.99
CA VAL A 202 -0.64 -6.05 3.82
C VAL A 202 -1.63 -5.64 4.92
N ALA A 203 -1.21 -5.59 6.18
CA ALA A 203 -2.06 -5.15 7.29
C ALA A 203 -2.54 -3.69 7.13
N SER A 204 -1.67 -2.81 6.65
CA SER A 204 -2.02 -1.41 6.36
C SER A 204 -3.00 -1.33 5.19
N MET A 205 -2.79 -2.11 4.13
CA MET A 205 -3.73 -2.20 3.02
C MET A 205 -5.10 -2.73 3.45
N ALA A 206 -5.13 -3.80 4.26
CA ALA A 206 -6.37 -4.33 4.82
C ALA A 206 -7.11 -3.26 5.65
N THR A 207 -6.37 -2.41 6.39
CA THR A 207 -6.96 -1.28 7.12
C THR A 207 -7.57 -0.23 6.17
N ALA A 208 -6.92 0.08 5.04
CA ALA A 208 -7.48 0.95 4.02
C ALA A 208 -8.77 0.35 3.42
N VAL A 209 -8.78 -0.94 3.11
CA VAL A 209 -9.98 -1.66 2.64
C VAL A 209 -11.09 -1.65 3.70
N ALA A 210 -10.76 -1.80 4.98
CA ALA A 210 -11.71 -1.77 6.09
C ALA A 210 -12.49 -0.45 6.17
N SER A 211 -11.86 0.67 5.79
CA SER A 211 -12.53 1.98 5.69
C SER A 211 -13.67 2.01 4.65
N TYR A 212 -13.64 1.12 3.65
CA TYR A 212 -14.72 0.95 2.67
C TYR A 212 -15.70 -0.16 3.05
N ALA A 213 -15.21 -1.21 3.73
CA ALA A 213 -16.01 -2.35 4.14
C ALA A 213 -17.00 -2.00 5.27
N TRP A 214 -16.64 -1.06 6.15
CA TRP A 214 -17.45 -0.64 7.30
C TRP A 214 -17.46 0.88 7.46
N PRO A 215 -18.14 1.63 6.59
CA PRO A 215 -18.14 3.09 6.60
C PRO A 215 -18.72 3.68 7.89
N ALA A 216 -19.81 3.13 8.42
CA ALA A 216 -20.42 3.64 9.66
C ALA A 216 -19.50 3.45 10.90
N PRO A 217 -18.95 2.25 11.18
CA PRO A 217 -17.98 2.07 12.26
C PRO A 217 -16.66 2.82 12.08
N THR A 218 -16.30 3.24 10.86
CA THR A 218 -15.08 4.01 10.60
C THR A 218 -15.31 5.53 10.55
N GLY A 219 -16.56 5.98 10.68
CA GLY A 219 -16.92 7.39 10.66
C GLY A 219 -16.81 8.03 9.27
N SER A 220 -16.99 7.23 8.22
CA SER A 220 -16.93 7.71 6.84
C SER A 220 -18.07 8.69 6.55
N LEU A 221 -17.73 9.82 5.93
CA LEU A 221 -18.64 10.86 5.46
C LEU A 221 -18.74 10.87 3.92
N ARG A 222 -18.27 9.80 3.26
CA ARG A 222 -18.21 9.76 1.79
C ARG A 222 -19.60 9.92 1.16
N PRO A 223 -19.74 10.82 0.17
CA PRO A 223 -20.96 10.85 -0.64
C PRO A 223 -21.07 9.57 -1.48
N PRO A 224 -22.29 9.20 -1.91
CA PRO A 224 -22.50 8.10 -2.84
C PRO A 224 -21.64 8.27 -4.11
N THR A 225 -20.93 7.22 -4.54
CA THR A 225 -20.18 7.23 -5.81
C THR A 225 -21.11 7.07 -7.02
N ALA A 226 -20.66 7.47 -8.22
CA ALA A 226 -21.41 7.23 -9.46
C ALA A 226 -21.76 5.73 -9.65
N GLY A 227 -20.84 4.83 -9.25
CA GLY A 227 -21.10 3.39 -9.22
C GLY A 227 -22.22 2.99 -8.25
N SER A 228 -22.25 3.58 -7.05
CA SER A 228 -23.35 3.35 -6.09
C SER A 228 -24.69 3.89 -6.60
N ARG A 229 -24.68 4.99 -7.35
CA ARG A 229 -25.86 5.60 -7.97
C ARG A 229 -26.51 4.66 -8.98
N ARG A 230 -25.71 4.17 -9.94
CA ARG A 230 -26.16 3.22 -10.97
C ARG A 230 -26.71 1.92 -10.37
N ARG A 231 -26.11 1.46 -9.27
CA ARG A 231 -26.56 0.27 -8.53
C ARG A 231 -27.92 0.48 -7.86
N ARG A 232 -28.14 1.67 -7.27
CA ARG A 232 -29.41 2.07 -6.65
C ARG A 232 -30.52 2.25 -7.69
N GLU A 233 -30.20 2.88 -8.83
CA GLU A 233 -31.13 3.03 -9.97
C GLU A 233 -31.53 1.68 -10.56
N SER A 234 -30.62 0.70 -10.57
CA SER A 234 -30.90 -0.68 -10.99
C SER A 234 -31.73 -1.50 -9.98
N GLY A 235 -32.19 -0.89 -8.86
CA GLY A 235 -33.01 -1.56 -7.85
C GLY A 235 -32.24 -2.53 -6.92
N SER A 236 -30.90 -2.48 -6.91
CA SER A 236 -30.10 -3.34 -6.03
C SER A 236 -30.10 -2.79 -4.59
N THR A 237 -30.49 -3.61 -3.63
CA THR A 237 -30.70 -3.23 -2.22
C THR A 237 -29.43 -3.15 -1.36
N GLY A 238 -28.27 -3.56 -1.89
CA GLY A 238 -27.02 -3.52 -1.14
C GLY A 238 -26.27 -2.19 -1.29
N ASP A 239 -25.66 -1.73 -0.21
CA ASP A 239 -24.83 -0.51 -0.14
C ASP A 239 -23.46 -0.62 -0.86
N GLY A 240 -23.15 -1.79 -1.44
CA GLY A 240 -21.88 -2.07 -2.13
C GLY A 240 -20.71 -2.38 -1.19
N THR A 241 -20.91 -2.35 0.13
CA THR A 241 -19.86 -2.62 1.13
C THR A 241 -19.45 -4.10 1.17
N GLY A 242 -20.37 -5.00 0.81
CA GLY A 242 -20.14 -6.44 0.83
C GLY A 242 -18.94 -6.89 -0.02
N THR A 243 -18.69 -6.24 -1.16
CA THR A 243 -17.50 -6.53 -1.98
C THR A 243 -16.21 -6.19 -1.22
N TYR A 244 -16.16 -5.06 -0.53
CA TYR A 244 -15.00 -4.67 0.26
C TYR A 244 -14.82 -5.55 1.51
N GLN A 245 -15.91 -6.01 2.11
CA GLN A 245 -15.86 -6.98 3.22
C GLN A 245 -15.25 -8.31 2.77
N TRP A 246 -15.62 -8.80 1.58
CA TRP A 246 -15.00 -9.98 0.99
C TRP A 246 -13.51 -9.77 0.73
N ILE A 247 -13.13 -8.66 0.09
CA ILE A 247 -11.71 -8.35 -0.17
C ILE A 247 -10.93 -8.31 1.15
N PHE A 248 -11.48 -7.64 2.19
CA PHE A 248 -10.85 -7.57 3.50
C PHE A 248 -10.60 -8.96 4.10
N TRP A 249 -11.61 -9.82 4.14
CA TRP A 249 -11.46 -11.16 4.72
C TRP A 249 -10.52 -12.06 3.89
N LEU A 250 -10.55 -11.93 2.56
CA LEU A 250 -9.61 -12.65 1.69
C LEU A 250 -8.16 -12.17 1.87
N MET A 251 -7.96 -10.89 2.19
CA MET A 251 -6.65 -10.29 2.44
C MET A 251 -6.11 -10.67 3.83
N VAL A 252 -6.96 -10.70 4.86
CA VAL A 252 -6.51 -11.01 6.23
C VAL A 252 -6.44 -12.51 6.49
N VAL A 253 -7.51 -13.25 6.14
CA VAL A 253 -7.63 -14.68 6.45
C VAL A 253 -7.21 -15.52 5.26
N GLY A 254 -7.60 -15.12 4.04
CA GLY A 254 -7.30 -15.89 2.83
C GLY A 254 -5.80 -16.06 2.60
N GLY A 255 -5.00 -14.99 2.69
CA GLY A 255 -3.54 -15.07 2.56
C GLY A 255 -2.89 -16.03 3.56
N ILE A 256 -3.30 -15.99 4.83
CA ILE A 256 -2.81 -16.90 5.87
C ILE A 256 -3.19 -18.34 5.56
N VAL A 257 -4.46 -18.58 5.22
CA VAL A 257 -4.96 -19.93 4.90
C VAL A 257 -4.22 -20.50 3.70
N ILE A 258 -4.03 -19.71 2.64
CA ILE A 258 -3.31 -20.13 1.42
C ILE A 258 -1.87 -20.49 1.76
N ALA A 259 -1.15 -19.65 2.51
CA ALA A 259 0.22 -19.93 2.90
C ALA A 259 0.34 -21.20 3.75
N VAL A 260 -0.57 -21.38 4.73
CA VAL A 260 -0.59 -22.56 5.61
C VAL A 260 -0.93 -23.82 4.84
N VAL A 261 -1.97 -23.80 4.00
CA VAL A 261 -2.39 -24.95 3.21
C VAL A 261 -1.32 -25.34 2.18
N ALA A 262 -0.79 -24.37 1.43
CA ALA A 262 0.26 -24.64 0.45
C ALA A 262 1.53 -25.26 1.08
N LYS A 263 1.87 -24.83 2.30
CA LYS A 263 3.04 -25.35 3.02
C LYS A 263 2.79 -26.70 3.69
N LEU A 264 1.68 -26.86 4.39
CA LEU A 264 1.42 -28.05 5.22
C LEU A 264 0.79 -29.21 4.43
N VAL A 265 -0.05 -28.91 3.43
CA VAL A 265 -0.79 -29.92 2.67
C VAL A 265 -0.05 -30.31 1.41
N PHE A 266 0.54 -29.33 0.71
CA PHE A 266 1.16 -29.56 -0.59
C PHE A 266 2.70 -29.55 -0.55
N THR A 267 3.31 -29.30 0.62
CA THR A 267 4.78 -29.20 0.80
C THR A 267 5.45 -28.35 -0.28
N SER A 268 4.76 -27.30 -0.75
CA SER A 268 5.19 -26.57 -1.93
C SER A 268 6.22 -25.50 -1.56
N GLU A 269 7.35 -25.49 -2.26
CA GLU A 269 8.34 -24.41 -2.18
C GLU A 269 7.79 -23.08 -2.71
N TYR A 270 6.67 -23.11 -3.44
CA TYR A 270 5.99 -21.95 -4.01
C TYR A 270 4.89 -21.38 -3.11
N ALA A 271 4.73 -21.88 -1.88
CA ALA A 271 3.68 -21.41 -0.96
C ALA A 271 3.73 -19.88 -0.74
N VAL A 272 4.93 -19.30 -0.68
CA VAL A 272 5.12 -17.86 -0.47
C VAL A 272 4.71 -17.06 -1.71
N ILE A 273 5.23 -17.39 -2.91
CA ILE A 273 4.84 -16.68 -4.13
C ILE A 273 3.34 -16.80 -4.43
N ILE A 274 2.71 -17.94 -4.14
CA ILE A 274 1.26 -18.09 -4.31
C ILE A 274 0.50 -17.13 -3.37
N ALA A 275 0.92 -17.03 -2.11
CA ALA A 275 0.32 -16.09 -1.16
C ALA A 275 0.58 -14.63 -1.58
N GLU A 276 1.78 -14.29 -2.05
CA GLU A 276 2.10 -12.94 -2.53
C GLU A 276 1.31 -12.56 -3.79
N LEU A 277 1.17 -13.48 -4.76
CA LEU A 277 0.35 -13.27 -5.96
C LEU A 277 -1.14 -13.13 -5.62
N TRP A 278 -1.62 -13.86 -4.61
CA TRP A 278 -2.97 -13.71 -4.08
C TRP A 278 -3.20 -12.30 -3.50
N GLU A 279 -2.31 -11.85 -2.62
CA GLU A 279 -2.36 -10.51 -2.02
C GLU A 279 -2.26 -9.40 -3.08
N LEU A 280 -1.36 -9.55 -4.05
CA LEU A 280 -1.21 -8.63 -5.17
C LEU A 280 -2.49 -8.60 -6.04
N GLY A 281 -3.11 -9.75 -6.27
CA GLY A 281 -4.37 -9.86 -7.00
C GLY A 281 -5.51 -9.12 -6.29
N LEU A 282 -5.63 -9.27 -4.96
CA LEU A 282 -6.61 -8.55 -4.16
C LEU A 282 -6.36 -7.04 -4.14
N PHE A 283 -5.09 -6.63 -4.07
CA PHE A 283 -4.68 -5.23 -4.18
C PHE A 283 -5.13 -4.64 -5.53
N VAL A 284 -4.84 -5.33 -6.64
CA VAL A 284 -5.26 -4.92 -7.98
C VAL A 284 -6.79 -4.86 -8.09
N ALA A 285 -7.49 -5.87 -7.59
CA ALA A 285 -8.95 -5.91 -7.61
C ALA A 285 -9.55 -4.72 -6.84
N PHE A 286 -9.04 -4.41 -5.65
CA PHE A 286 -9.48 -3.25 -4.88
C PHE A 286 -9.30 -1.95 -5.67
N TRP A 287 -8.10 -1.68 -6.19
CA TRP A 287 -7.83 -0.44 -6.92
C TRP A 287 -8.57 -0.34 -8.24
N LEU A 288 -8.79 -1.47 -8.93
CA LEU A 288 -9.61 -1.51 -10.14
C LEU A 288 -11.05 -1.13 -9.85
N ILE A 289 -11.64 -1.70 -8.79
CA ILE A 289 -12.99 -1.36 -8.34
C ILE A 289 -13.07 0.13 -7.97
N GLN A 290 -12.09 0.66 -7.21
CA GLN A 290 -12.02 2.09 -6.87
C GLN A 290 -11.94 2.97 -8.12
N THR A 291 -11.13 2.56 -9.12
CA THR A 291 -10.97 3.29 -10.38
C THR A 291 -12.28 3.37 -11.14
N ILE A 292 -12.98 2.24 -11.27
CA ILE A 292 -14.26 2.16 -11.99
C ILE A 292 -15.35 2.95 -11.25
N GLN A 293 -15.48 2.79 -9.93
CA GLN A 293 -16.53 3.46 -9.16
C GLN A 293 -16.36 4.99 -9.11
N LYS A 294 -15.10 5.47 -9.17
CA LYS A 294 -14.74 6.89 -9.08
C LYS A 294 -14.18 7.42 -10.41
N TRP A 295 -14.62 6.86 -11.53
CA TRP A 295 -14.18 7.29 -12.86
C TRP A 295 -14.73 8.68 -13.20
N GLU A 296 -16.03 8.86 -12.98
CA GLU A 296 -16.76 10.10 -13.22
C GLU A 296 -16.63 11.06 -12.02
N PRO A 297 -16.55 12.38 -12.27
CA PRO A 297 -16.51 13.36 -11.20
C PRO A 297 -17.86 13.45 -10.45
N PRO A 298 -17.87 13.87 -9.16
CA PRO A 298 -19.10 14.12 -8.41
C PRO A 298 -19.97 15.18 -9.07
N THR A 299 -21.29 15.04 -8.96
CA THR A 299 -22.24 16.06 -9.46
C THR A 299 -22.31 17.26 -8.51
N ALA A 300 -22.75 18.41 -9.03
CA ALA A 300 -22.90 19.63 -8.22
C ALA A 300 -23.80 19.44 -6.99
N GLY A 301 -24.88 18.66 -7.12
CA GLY A 301 -25.79 18.37 -6.00
C GLY A 301 -25.16 17.50 -4.91
N GLU A 302 -24.27 16.57 -5.26
CA GLU A 302 -23.55 15.73 -4.29
C GLU A 302 -22.47 16.51 -3.56
N LEU A 303 -21.77 17.41 -4.27
CA LEU A 303 -20.84 18.35 -3.65
C LEU A 303 -21.57 19.23 -2.63
N GLN A 304 -22.76 19.71 -2.97
CA GLN A 304 -23.59 20.50 -2.07
C GLN A 304 -24.06 19.69 -0.86
N GLN A 305 -24.58 18.47 -1.06
CA GLN A 305 -24.96 17.56 0.04
C GLN A 305 -23.80 17.20 0.97
N ALA A 306 -22.61 16.95 0.41
CA ALA A 306 -21.41 16.68 1.21
C ALA A 306 -21.01 17.89 2.05
N THR A 307 -21.14 19.10 1.48
CA THR A 307 -20.84 20.35 2.20
C THR A 307 -21.87 20.64 3.29
N GLU A 308 -23.17 20.44 3.01
CA GLU A 308 -24.26 20.63 3.97
C GLU A 308 -24.20 19.59 5.11
N GLY A 309 -23.93 18.32 4.79
CA GLY A 309 -23.75 17.25 5.78
C GLY A 309 -22.54 17.46 6.69
N ALA A 310 -21.46 18.06 6.18
CA ALA A 310 -20.30 18.45 6.99
C ALA A 310 -20.61 19.60 7.96
N THR A 311 -21.52 20.52 7.58
CA THR A 311 -21.94 21.65 8.44
C THR A 311 -23.04 21.30 9.44
N GLY A 312 -23.89 20.31 9.16
CA GLY A 312 -25.01 19.92 10.02
C GLY A 312 -24.65 18.94 11.16
N GLY A 313 -23.42 18.43 11.19
CA GLY A 313 -22.89 17.53 12.23
C GLY A 313 -21.94 18.19 13.23
N ALA A 314 -21.79 19.52 13.19
CA ALA A 314 -21.06 20.32 14.17
C ALA A 314 -21.97 20.78 15.31
#